data_AF-A0A8S0WY86-F1
#
_entry.id   AF-A0A8S0WY86-F1
#
_cell.length_a   1.000
_cell.length_b   1.000
_cell.length_c   1.000
_cell.angle_alpha   90.00
_cell.angle_beta   90.00
_cell.angle_gamma   90.00
#
_symmetry.space_group_name_H-M   'P 1'
#
loop_
_entity.id
_entity.type
_entity.pdbx_description
1 polymer ?
#
loop_
_entity_poly.entity_id
_entity_poly.type
_entity_poly.pdbx_seq_one_letter_code
_entity_poly.pdbx_strand_id
1 'polypeptide(L)'
;MPLKVGDICENCRKHIYQRGQCGDTPCQKCLPPGQLLKTCSNCRFIRYCSKTCQKGDWAIHKIGCRVACNIQDMQKQLSAETRANYKSFVEWCTDTGPFSHAAISALGLHSDMKRIDDYAFLVDVATTSTMTRHKLIDDGEKVQFIFRFTHAIQSARCASMEETHTMLDWRFTAGAQATEMTLAHRPGLMRIYFTNKAFPFPLDGYTTPIDIGPAIIVDIPYDPNWLATLRSRKDMPIPPGIQGSYEELMSRICA
;
A
#
# COMPACT_ATOMS: atom_id res chain seq x y z
N MET A 1 1.61 -8.43 4.97
CA MET A 1 1.62 -7.19 5.77
C MET A 1 1.57 -7.56 7.26
N PRO A 2 2.46 -7.05 8.13
CA PRO A 2 2.39 -7.31 9.57
C PRO A 2 1.10 -6.73 10.16
N LEU A 3 0.58 -7.31 11.27
CA LEU A 3 -0.56 -6.75 12.00
C LEU A 3 -0.17 -5.40 12.62
N LYS A 4 -0.94 -4.35 12.32
CA LYS A 4 -0.78 -2.99 12.86
C LYS A 4 -1.92 -2.70 13.83
N VAL A 5 -1.62 -2.06 14.95
CA VAL A 5 -2.65 -1.59 15.90
C VAL A 5 -3.69 -0.78 15.13
N GLY A 6 -4.97 -1.08 15.34
CA GLY A 6 -6.07 -0.47 14.59
C GLY A 6 -6.59 -1.32 13.42
N ASP A 7 -5.87 -2.36 12.98
CA ASP A 7 -6.38 -3.29 11.97
C ASP A 7 -7.73 -3.87 12.42
N ILE A 8 -8.71 -3.98 11.51
CA ILE A 8 -10.06 -4.45 11.84
C ILE A 8 -10.43 -5.70 11.04
N CYS A 9 -11.34 -6.51 11.58
CA CYS A 9 -11.95 -7.60 10.80
C CYS A 9 -12.75 -7.03 9.62
N GLU A 10 -12.42 -7.45 8.40
CA GLU A 10 -12.99 -6.85 7.19
C GLU A 10 -14.45 -7.20 6.94
N ASN A 11 -14.90 -8.36 7.41
CA ASN A 11 -16.31 -8.72 7.38
C ASN A 11 -17.15 -7.99 8.47
N CYS A 12 -16.87 -8.26 9.75
CA CYS A 12 -17.77 -7.81 10.82
C CYS A 12 -17.57 -6.35 11.23
N ARG A 13 -16.41 -5.76 10.94
CA ARG A 13 -16.06 -4.36 11.30
C ARG A 13 -16.25 -4.01 12.78
N LYS A 14 -16.24 -5.02 13.65
CA LYS A 14 -16.39 -4.86 15.10
C LYS A 14 -15.08 -5.08 15.83
N HIS A 15 -14.34 -6.11 15.45
CA HIS A 15 -13.13 -6.56 16.15
C HIS A 15 -11.89 -5.83 15.64
N ILE A 16 -11.41 -4.89 16.45
CA ILE A 16 -10.17 -4.13 16.21
C ILE A 16 -9.00 -4.86 16.88
N TYR A 17 -7.86 -4.91 16.19
CA TYR A 17 -6.61 -5.41 16.72
C TYR A 17 -5.96 -4.32 17.58
N GLN A 18 -6.01 -4.52 18.90
CA GLN A 18 -5.37 -3.66 19.89
C GLN A 18 -4.75 -4.54 20.96
N ARG A 19 -3.47 -4.30 21.31
CA ARG A 19 -2.88 -4.93 22.50
C ARG A 19 -3.42 -4.18 23.74
N GLY A 20 -4.36 -4.80 24.46
CA GLY A 20 -4.61 -4.53 25.88
C GLY A 20 -5.12 -3.14 26.30
N GLN A 21 -5.95 -2.45 25.51
CA GLN A 21 -6.52 -1.15 25.92
C GLN A 21 -8.04 -1.15 26.20
N CYS A 22 -8.68 -2.30 26.06
CA CYS A 22 -10.00 -2.52 26.62
C CYS A 22 -9.72 -3.05 28.05
N GLY A 23 -10.18 -2.36 29.10
CA GLY A 23 -9.93 -2.77 30.50
C GLY A 23 -10.47 -4.17 30.82
N ASP A 24 -10.49 -4.57 32.10
CA ASP A 24 -10.85 -5.94 32.53
C ASP A 24 -12.30 -6.38 32.18
N THR A 25 -13.12 -5.49 31.59
CA THR A 25 -14.48 -5.81 31.15
C THR A 25 -14.49 -6.38 29.71
N PRO A 26 -15.29 -7.43 29.45
CA PRO A 26 -15.41 -8.01 28.10
C PRO A 26 -15.99 -7.00 27.10
N CYS A 27 -15.13 -6.40 26.29
CA CYS A 27 -15.58 -5.51 25.22
C CYS A 27 -16.06 -6.34 24.03
N GLN A 28 -17.35 -6.21 23.67
CA GLN A 28 -17.94 -6.86 22.50
C GLN A 28 -17.33 -6.39 21.15
N LYS A 29 -16.51 -5.34 21.17
CA LYS A 29 -15.78 -4.79 20.02
C LYS A 29 -14.30 -5.17 20.01
N CYS A 30 -13.76 -5.74 21.08
CA CYS A 30 -12.35 -6.15 21.10
C CYS A 30 -12.24 -7.65 20.77
N LEU A 31 -11.13 -8.04 20.17
CA LEU A 31 -10.77 -9.46 20.19
C LEU A 31 -10.52 -9.88 21.65
N PRO A 32 -10.90 -11.12 22.02
CA PRO A 32 -10.50 -11.69 23.31
C PRO A 32 -8.99 -11.57 23.54
N PRO A 33 -8.53 -11.42 24.80
CA PRO A 33 -7.10 -11.40 25.11
C PRO A 33 -6.37 -12.59 24.49
N GLY A 34 -5.24 -12.33 23.82
CA GLY A 34 -4.45 -13.35 23.14
C GLY A 34 -4.96 -13.78 21.75
N GLN A 35 -6.14 -13.32 21.31
CA GLN A 35 -6.63 -13.58 19.96
C GLN A 35 -6.13 -12.52 18.96
N LEU A 36 -5.63 -12.98 17.81
CA LEU A 36 -5.21 -12.13 16.70
C LEU A 36 -6.19 -12.22 15.53
N LEU A 37 -6.20 -11.18 14.69
CA LEU A 37 -6.86 -11.28 13.39
C LEU A 37 -6.13 -12.31 12.53
N LYS A 38 -6.91 -13.14 11.84
CA LYS A 38 -6.45 -14.16 10.90
C LYS A 38 -6.32 -13.52 9.53
N THR A 39 -5.16 -13.66 8.93
CA THR A 39 -4.90 -13.18 7.58
C THR A 39 -5.37 -14.20 6.55
N CYS A 40 -5.92 -13.75 5.41
CA CYS A 40 -6.20 -14.63 4.27
C CYS A 40 -4.91 -15.35 3.84
N SER A 41 -4.91 -16.68 3.80
CA SER A 41 -3.73 -17.49 3.49
C SER A 41 -3.19 -17.28 2.08
N ASN A 42 -4.08 -16.92 1.14
CA ASN A 42 -3.74 -16.73 -0.26
C ASN A 42 -3.12 -15.35 -0.48
N CYS A 43 -3.90 -14.27 -0.36
CA CYS A 43 -3.41 -12.93 -0.67
C CYS A 43 -2.58 -12.29 0.44
N ARG A 44 -2.66 -12.77 1.69
CA ARG A 44 -1.95 -12.21 2.85
C ARG A 44 -2.19 -10.72 3.13
N PHE A 45 -3.29 -10.18 2.60
CA PHE A 45 -3.62 -8.76 2.64
C PHE A 45 -4.82 -8.48 3.56
N ILE A 46 -5.93 -9.20 3.37
CA ILE A 46 -7.19 -9.03 4.11
C ILE A 46 -7.21 -9.87 5.40
N ARG A 47 -7.88 -9.37 6.44
CA ARG A 47 -7.86 -9.91 7.79
C ARG A 47 -9.25 -10.12 8.39
N TYR A 48 -9.40 -11.17 9.20
CA TYR A 48 -10.68 -11.61 9.74
C TYR A 48 -10.56 -12.09 11.20
N CYS A 49 -11.57 -11.86 12.03
CA CYS A 49 -11.56 -12.42 13.39
C CYS A 49 -11.80 -13.94 13.42
N SER A 50 -12.41 -14.50 12.37
CA SER A 50 -12.83 -15.91 12.32
C SER A 50 -12.93 -16.45 10.90
N LYS A 51 -12.96 -17.78 10.77
CA LYS A 51 -13.26 -18.46 9.47
C LYS A 51 -14.66 -18.12 8.96
N THR A 52 -15.62 -17.91 9.86
CA THR A 52 -16.98 -17.49 9.51
C THR A 52 -16.98 -16.13 8.85
N CYS A 53 -16.23 -15.17 9.40
CA CYS A 53 -16.07 -13.85 8.80
C CYS A 53 -15.37 -13.90 7.43
N GLN A 54 -14.33 -14.73 7.29
CA GLN A 54 -13.68 -14.94 6.00
C GLN A 54 -14.65 -15.53 4.96
N LYS A 55 -15.46 -16.52 5.33
CA LYS A 55 -16.45 -17.13 4.42
C LYS A 55 -17.55 -16.13 4.03
N GLY A 56 -18.00 -15.29 4.97
CA GLY A 56 -19.01 -14.26 4.72
C GLY A 56 -18.55 -13.20 3.72
N ASP A 57 -17.28 -12.81 3.78
CA ASP A 57 -16.70 -11.81 2.88
C ASP A 57 -16.23 -12.39 1.52
N TRP A 58 -16.16 -13.72 1.38
CA TRP A 58 -15.50 -14.36 0.23
C TRP A 58 -16.07 -13.95 -1.13
N ALA A 59 -17.39 -13.74 -1.22
CA ALA A 59 -18.03 -13.35 -2.48
C ALA A 59 -17.47 -12.02 -3.03
N ILE A 60 -17.14 -11.08 -2.14
CA ILE A 60 -16.58 -9.76 -2.46
C ILE A 60 -15.06 -9.86 -2.57
N HIS A 61 -14.42 -10.50 -1.58
CA HIS A 61 -12.97 -10.63 -1.49
C HIS A 61 -12.32 -11.38 -2.66
N LYS A 62 -13.00 -12.37 -3.24
CA LYS A 62 -12.43 -13.30 -4.24
C LYS A 62 -11.70 -12.59 -5.40
N ILE A 63 -12.23 -11.47 -5.88
CA ILE A 63 -11.64 -10.73 -7.00
C ILE A 63 -10.35 -10.05 -6.58
N GLY A 64 -10.38 -9.24 -5.52
CA GLY A 64 -9.18 -8.60 -4.97
C GLY A 64 -8.13 -9.62 -4.51
N CYS A 65 -8.57 -10.77 -3.99
CA CYS A 65 -7.68 -11.87 -3.64
C CYS A 65 -6.87 -12.38 -4.84
N ARG A 66 -7.52 -12.57 -6.00
CA ARG A 66 -6.86 -13.04 -7.22
C ARG A 66 -5.85 -12.03 -7.75
N VAL A 67 -6.21 -10.75 -7.77
CA VAL A 67 -5.32 -9.66 -8.17
C VAL A 67 -4.06 -9.65 -7.29
N ALA A 68 -4.24 -9.68 -5.97
CA ALA A 68 -3.13 -9.70 -5.02
C ALA A 68 -2.24 -10.96 -5.15
N CYS A 69 -2.82 -12.13 -5.44
CA CYS A 69 -2.03 -13.35 -5.69
C CYS A 69 -1.22 -13.23 -6.98
N ASN A 70 -1.81 -12.70 -8.07
CA ASN A 70 -1.10 -12.47 -9.33
C ASN A 70 0.11 -11.53 -9.14
N ILE A 71 -0.08 -10.44 -8.40
CA ILE A 71 1.00 -9.51 -8.02
C ILE A 71 2.13 -10.26 -7.28
N GLN A 72 1.80 -11.14 -6.33
CA GLN A 72 2.80 -11.93 -5.60
C GLN A 72 3.54 -12.92 -6.49
N ASP A 73 2.87 -13.56 -7.44
CA ASP A 73 3.50 -14.52 -8.35
C ASP A 73 4.44 -13.81 -9.32
N MET A 74 4.06 -12.64 -9.84
CA MET A 74 4.93 -11.83 -10.69
C MET A 74 6.16 -11.31 -9.93
N GLN A 75 6.01 -10.91 -8.66
CA GLN A 75 7.15 -10.51 -7.83
C GLN A 75 8.22 -11.59 -7.70
N LYS A 76 7.84 -12.87 -7.72
CA LYS A 76 8.80 -14.00 -7.64
C LYS A 76 9.66 -14.11 -8.90
N GLN A 77 9.13 -13.66 -10.05
CA GLN A 77 9.81 -13.71 -11.35
C GLN A 77 10.70 -12.48 -11.61
N LEU A 78 10.61 -11.44 -10.76
CA LEU A 78 11.45 -10.25 -10.90
C LEU A 78 12.91 -10.55 -10.58
N SER A 79 13.81 -9.84 -11.29
CA SER A 79 15.22 -9.75 -10.92
C SER A 79 15.37 -9.23 -9.48
N ALA A 80 16.51 -9.54 -8.86
CA ALA A 80 16.78 -9.07 -7.49
C ALA A 80 16.74 -7.54 -7.38
N GLU A 81 17.25 -6.82 -8.39
CA GLU A 81 17.20 -5.36 -8.45
C GLU A 81 15.78 -4.83 -8.56
N THR A 82 14.97 -5.32 -9.51
CA THR A 82 13.59 -4.85 -9.68
C THR A 82 12.73 -5.17 -8.47
N ARG A 83 12.96 -6.33 -7.83
CA ARG A 83 12.29 -6.71 -6.57
C ARG A 83 12.68 -5.79 -5.41
N ALA A 84 13.96 -5.44 -5.31
CA ALA A 84 14.49 -4.50 -4.34
C ALA A 84 13.89 -3.09 -4.53
N ASN A 85 13.83 -2.62 -5.78
CA ASN A 85 13.17 -1.37 -6.16
C ASN A 85 11.67 -1.38 -5.82
N TYR A 86 10.95 -2.43 -6.19
CA TYR A 86 9.53 -2.55 -5.90
C TYR A 86 9.24 -2.57 -4.39
N LYS A 87 10.07 -3.27 -3.61
CA LYS A 87 9.99 -3.25 -2.15
C LYS A 87 10.18 -1.84 -1.59
N SER A 88 11.24 -1.14 -2.04
CA SER A 88 11.52 0.26 -1.69
C SER A 88 10.34 1.18 -2.00
N PHE A 89 9.74 1.02 -3.18
CA PHE A 89 8.57 1.77 -3.62
C PHE A 89 7.34 1.51 -2.74
N VAL A 90 7.03 0.23 -2.44
CA VAL A 90 5.92 -0.14 -1.56
C VAL A 90 6.13 0.44 -0.16
N GLU A 91 7.33 0.34 0.41
CA GLU A 91 7.64 0.91 1.72
C GLU A 91 7.40 2.42 1.73
N TRP A 92 7.85 3.12 0.69
CA TRP A 92 7.60 4.55 0.49
C TRP A 92 6.11 4.90 0.40
N CYS A 93 5.30 4.12 -0.33
CA CYS A 93 3.85 4.30 -0.40
C CYS A 93 3.14 4.04 0.94
N THR A 94 3.65 3.12 1.76
CA THR A 94 3.01 2.73 3.03
C THR A 94 3.26 3.69 4.20
N ASP A 95 4.16 4.67 4.06
CA ASP A 95 4.23 5.80 4.98
C ASP A 95 3.15 6.83 4.62
N THR A 96 1.93 6.53 5.05
CA THR A 96 0.74 7.21 4.58
C THR A 96 0.56 8.62 5.12
N GLY A 97 1.35 9.06 6.10
CA GLY A 97 1.16 10.36 6.77
C GLY A 97 1.09 11.52 5.77
N PRO A 98 2.15 11.82 5.00
CA PRO A 98 2.17 12.88 4.01
C PRO A 98 1.02 12.78 2.99
N PHE A 99 0.79 11.57 2.47
CA PHE A 99 -0.22 11.34 1.43
C PHE A 99 -1.65 11.50 1.95
N SER A 100 -1.91 11.11 3.21
CA SER A 100 -3.24 11.24 3.80
C SER A 100 -3.63 12.71 3.97
N HIS A 101 -2.72 13.55 4.47
CA HIS A 101 -2.98 14.99 4.61
C HIS A 101 -3.33 15.64 3.25
N ALA A 102 -2.54 15.31 2.23
CA ALA A 102 -2.77 15.79 0.87
C ALA A 102 -4.10 15.28 0.31
N ALA A 103 -4.39 13.98 0.48
CA ALA A 103 -5.61 13.35 -0.02
C ALA A 103 -6.87 13.94 0.65
N ILE A 104 -6.88 14.16 1.96
CA ILE A 104 -8.03 14.77 2.66
C ILE A 104 -8.36 16.14 2.05
N SER A 105 -7.34 16.98 1.81
CA SER A 105 -7.52 18.29 1.18
C SER A 105 -7.92 18.19 -0.30
N ALA A 106 -7.25 17.34 -1.07
CA ALA A 106 -7.52 17.15 -2.51
C ALA A 106 -8.92 16.59 -2.78
N LEU A 107 -9.40 15.70 -1.91
CA LEU A 107 -10.72 15.09 -2.00
C LEU A 107 -11.80 15.99 -1.40
N GLY A 108 -11.45 17.03 -0.63
CA GLY A 108 -12.40 17.93 0.02
C GLY A 108 -13.21 17.27 1.14
N LEU A 109 -12.60 16.33 1.88
CA LEU A 109 -13.31 15.52 2.89
C LEU A 109 -13.78 16.33 4.10
N HIS A 110 -13.19 17.50 4.35
CA HIS A 110 -13.64 18.44 5.38
C HIS A 110 -15.07 18.93 5.13
N SER A 111 -15.43 19.11 3.85
CA SER A 111 -16.71 19.65 3.44
C SER A 111 -17.75 18.54 3.22
N ASP A 112 -17.33 17.42 2.63
CA ASP A 112 -18.20 16.28 2.39
C ASP A 112 -17.44 14.95 2.47
N MET A 113 -17.74 14.20 3.53
CA MET A 113 -17.15 12.89 3.79
C MET A 113 -17.57 11.82 2.80
N LYS A 114 -18.72 11.96 2.14
CA LYS A 114 -19.21 10.96 1.19
C LYS A 114 -18.32 10.87 -0.06
N ARG A 115 -17.56 11.92 -0.35
CA ARG A 115 -16.58 11.96 -1.43
C ARG A 115 -15.50 10.89 -1.31
N ILE A 116 -15.32 10.30 -0.13
CA ILE A 116 -14.43 9.14 0.05
C ILE A 116 -14.84 7.94 -0.81
N ASP A 117 -16.13 7.77 -1.08
CA ASP A 117 -16.68 6.65 -1.86
C ASP A 117 -16.64 6.94 -3.37
N ASP A 118 -16.71 8.21 -3.78
CA ASP A 118 -16.84 8.63 -5.18
C ASP A 118 -15.53 9.11 -5.84
N TYR A 119 -14.46 9.25 -5.06
CA TYR A 119 -13.18 9.77 -5.55
C TYR A 119 -11.98 8.94 -5.08
N ALA A 120 -10.90 9.03 -5.84
CA ALA A 120 -9.58 8.51 -5.52
C ALA A 120 -8.52 9.61 -5.59
N PHE A 121 -7.50 9.50 -4.75
CA PHE A 121 -6.30 10.31 -4.83
C PHE A 121 -5.23 9.57 -5.63
N LEU A 122 -4.93 10.07 -6.82
CA LEU A 122 -4.00 9.47 -7.76
C LEU A 122 -2.63 10.14 -7.63
N VAL A 123 -1.57 9.35 -7.57
CA VAL A 123 -0.19 9.82 -7.42
C VAL A 123 0.70 9.13 -8.46
N ASP A 124 1.28 9.90 -9.36
CA ASP A 124 2.28 9.40 -10.31
C ASP A 124 3.68 9.56 -9.73
N VAL A 125 4.44 8.48 -9.73
CA VAL A 125 5.75 8.39 -9.09
C VAL A 125 6.81 8.06 -10.12
N ALA A 126 7.91 8.81 -10.08
CA ALA A 126 9.13 8.50 -10.79
C ALA A 126 10.15 7.87 -9.83
N THR A 127 10.81 6.80 -10.26
CA THR A 127 11.95 6.23 -9.54
C THR A 127 13.25 6.50 -10.28
N THR A 128 14.25 6.96 -9.55
CA THR A 128 15.65 6.94 -10.00
C THR A 128 16.44 5.93 -9.19
N SER A 129 17.36 5.20 -9.82
CA SER A 129 18.31 4.32 -9.15
C SER A 129 19.73 4.86 -9.27
N THR A 130 20.50 4.72 -8.21
CA THR A 130 21.94 4.96 -8.22
C THR A 130 22.65 3.71 -7.72
N MET A 131 23.70 3.30 -8.43
CA MET A 131 24.50 2.12 -8.10
C MET A 131 25.88 2.59 -7.64
N THR A 132 26.28 2.21 -6.44
CA THR A 132 27.63 2.50 -5.90
C THR A 132 28.40 1.19 -5.72
N ARG A 133 29.63 1.14 -6.22
CA ARG A 133 30.54 0.01 -6.06
C ARG A 133 31.32 0.16 -4.76
N HIS A 134 31.27 -0.84 -3.90
CA HIS A 134 32.03 -0.94 -2.66
C HIS A 134 32.99 -2.14 -2.74
N LYS A 135 34.28 -1.93 -2.44
CA LYS A 135 35.27 -3.00 -2.31
C LYS A 135 35.35 -3.40 -0.85
N LEU A 136 35.05 -4.66 -0.53
CA LEU A 136 35.29 -5.21 0.79
C LEU A 136 36.73 -5.72 0.83
N ILE A 137 37.49 -5.27 1.84
CA ILE A 137 38.89 -5.66 2.05
C ILE A 137 38.88 -6.55 3.31
N ASP A 138 38.50 -7.81 3.15
CA ASP A 138 38.86 -8.86 4.12
C ASP A 138 38.70 -10.23 3.44
N ASP A 139 39.80 -10.99 3.39
CA ASP A 139 39.94 -12.38 2.90
C ASP A 139 39.37 -12.71 1.50
N GLY A 140 39.69 -11.85 0.52
CA GLY A 140 39.39 -12.04 -0.89
C GLY A 140 38.67 -10.82 -1.46
N GLU A 141 39.08 -10.34 -2.63
CA GLU A 141 38.51 -9.13 -3.24
C GLU A 141 37.03 -9.31 -3.63
N LYS A 142 36.10 -9.17 -2.67
CA LYS A 142 34.67 -9.18 -2.94
C LYS A 142 34.19 -7.77 -3.26
N VAL A 143 33.59 -7.63 -4.44
CA VAL A 143 32.97 -6.38 -4.88
C VAL A 143 31.48 -6.44 -4.55
N GLN A 144 31.03 -5.54 -3.69
CA GLN A 144 29.63 -5.33 -3.37
C GLN A 144 29.07 -4.14 -4.16
N PHE A 145 27.84 -4.27 -4.65
CA PHE A 145 27.11 -3.16 -5.25
C PHE A 145 25.98 -2.77 -4.31
N ILE A 146 25.83 -1.46 -4.10
CA ILE A 146 24.74 -0.90 -3.30
C ILE A 146 23.82 -0.14 -4.25
N PHE A 147 22.56 -0.55 -4.29
CA PHE A 147 21.52 0.15 -5.00
C PHE A 147 20.78 1.08 -4.04
N ARG A 148 20.64 2.34 -4.45
CA ARG A 148 19.77 3.31 -3.78
C ARG A 148 18.70 3.74 -4.76
N PHE A 149 17.45 3.60 -4.34
CA PHE A 149 16.29 4.03 -5.09
C PHE A 149 15.73 5.31 -4.47
N THR A 150 15.42 6.29 -5.30
CA THR A 150 14.77 7.55 -4.90
C THR A 150 13.44 7.64 -5.62
N HIS A 151 12.37 7.85 -4.86
CA HIS A 151 11.02 8.01 -5.39
C HIS A 151 10.59 9.47 -5.28
N ALA A 152 10.07 10.03 -6.38
CA ALA A 152 9.62 11.41 -6.44
C ALA A 152 8.22 11.51 -7.04
N ILE A 153 7.41 12.41 -6.49
CA ILE A 153 6.06 12.67 -6.98
C ILE A 153 6.17 13.48 -8.28
N GLN A 154 5.80 12.87 -9.39
CA GLN A 154 5.70 13.54 -10.68
C GLN A 154 4.38 14.33 -10.76
N SER A 155 3.27 13.70 -10.38
CA SER A 155 1.94 14.32 -10.36
C SER A 155 1.13 13.77 -9.18
N ALA A 156 0.18 14.56 -8.68
CA ALA A 156 -0.85 14.07 -7.76
C ALA A 156 -2.15 14.84 -7.99
N ARG A 157 -3.29 14.14 -7.96
CA ARG A 157 -4.61 14.75 -8.21
C ARG A 157 -5.75 13.95 -7.60
N CYS A 158 -6.88 14.61 -7.43
CA CYS A 158 -8.17 13.98 -7.21
C CYS A 158 -8.74 13.51 -8.56
N ALA A 159 -9.42 12.37 -8.58
CA ALA A 159 -10.13 11.82 -9.73
C ALA A 159 -11.46 11.20 -9.27
N SER A 160 -12.52 11.34 -10.05
CA SER A 160 -13.76 10.61 -9.78
C SER A 160 -13.54 9.11 -9.99
N MET A 161 -14.39 8.27 -9.40
CA MET A 161 -14.37 6.84 -9.68
C MET A 161 -14.68 6.54 -11.16
N GLU A 162 -15.52 7.33 -11.83
CA GLU A 162 -15.74 7.23 -13.28
C GLU A 162 -14.46 7.43 -14.11
N GLU A 163 -13.69 8.49 -13.82
CA GLU A 163 -12.38 8.71 -14.45
C GLU A 163 -11.41 7.56 -14.13
N THR A 164 -11.45 7.08 -12.89
CA THR A 164 -10.58 6.02 -12.40
C THR A 164 -10.87 4.69 -13.09
N HIS A 165 -12.14 4.37 -13.33
CA HIS A 165 -12.56 3.21 -14.12
C HIS A 165 -12.06 3.30 -15.56
N THR A 166 -12.22 4.46 -16.19
CA THR A 166 -11.70 4.70 -17.55
C THR A 166 -10.19 4.45 -17.63
N MET A 167 -9.45 4.81 -16.58
CA MET A 167 -8.00 4.63 -16.51
C MET A 167 -7.57 3.20 -16.18
N LEU A 168 -8.32 2.46 -15.35
CA LEU A 168 -7.86 1.23 -14.72
C LEU A 168 -8.61 -0.03 -15.14
N ASP A 169 -9.81 0.04 -15.69
CA ASP A 169 -10.60 -1.18 -15.92
C ASP A 169 -9.95 -2.15 -16.90
N TRP A 170 -9.24 -1.64 -17.91
CA TRP A 170 -8.48 -2.46 -18.86
C TRP A 170 -7.37 -3.28 -18.20
N ARG A 171 -6.92 -2.87 -16.99
CA ARG A 171 -5.90 -3.57 -16.20
C ARG A 171 -6.42 -4.84 -15.54
N PHE A 172 -7.74 -5.01 -15.47
CA PHE A 172 -8.33 -6.12 -14.73
C PHE A 172 -9.34 -6.86 -15.57
N THR A 173 -9.25 -8.19 -15.58
CA THR A 173 -10.19 -9.05 -16.32
C THR A 173 -11.64 -8.95 -15.83
N ALA A 174 -11.86 -8.44 -14.61
CA ALA A 174 -13.20 -8.16 -14.06
C ALA A 174 -13.59 -6.66 -14.11
N GLY A 175 -12.88 -5.86 -14.91
CA GLY A 175 -13.19 -4.45 -15.17
C GLY A 175 -13.39 -3.63 -13.90
N ALA A 176 -14.45 -2.80 -13.89
CA ALA A 176 -14.80 -1.90 -12.80
C ALA A 176 -14.83 -2.55 -11.42
N GLN A 177 -15.36 -3.77 -11.31
CA GLN A 177 -15.44 -4.45 -10.02
C GLN A 177 -14.06 -4.77 -9.45
N ALA A 178 -13.10 -5.15 -10.30
CA ALA A 178 -11.73 -5.37 -9.85
C ALA A 178 -11.01 -4.06 -9.53
N THR A 179 -11.27 -2.98 -10.28
CA THR A 179 -10.78 -1.64 -9.97
C THR A 179 -11.23 -1.22 -8.57
N GLU A 180 -12.54 -1.29 -8.28
CA GLU A 180 -13.09 -0.98 -6.95
C GLU A 180 -12.39 -1.78 -5.85
N MET A 181 -12.38 -3.12 -5.99
CA MET A 181 -11.82 -4.00 -4.96
C MET A 181 -10.30 -3.88 -4.79
N THR A 182 -9.59 -3.38 -5.80
CA THR A 182 -8.15 -3.13 -5.74
C THR A 182 -7.85 -1.78 -5.09
N LEU A 183 -8.74 -0.79 -5.26
CA LEU A 183 -8.59 0.55 -4.68
C LEU A 183 -9.08 0.63 -3.24
N ALA A 184 -10.19 -0.03 -2.93
CA ALA A 184 -10.72 -0.19 -1.59
C ALA A 184 -11.47 -1.51 -1.49
N HIS A 185 -11.03 -2.38 -0.59
CA HIS A 185 -11.68 -3.68 -0.39
C HIS A 185 -13.04 -3.57 0.34
N ARG A 186 -13.43 -2.36 0.79
CA ARG A 186 -14.77 -2.05 1.32
C ARG A 186 -15.07 -0.54 1.24
N PRO A 187 -16.36 -0.14 1.28
CA PRO A 187 -16.75 1.27 1.36
C PRO A 187 -16.20 1.99 2.58
N GLY A 188 -16.05 3.32 2.47
CA GLY A 188 -15.55 4.20 3.53
C GLY A 188 -14.03 4.16 3.75
N LEU A 189 -13.27 3.55 2.83
CA LEU A 189 -11.81 3.62 2.83
C LEU A 189 -11.34 4.66 1.83
N MET A 190 -10.49 5.57 2.27
CA MET A 190 -9.87 6.54 1.38
C MET A 190 -8.91 5.81 0.44
N ARG A 191 -9.09 6.05 -0.86
CA ARG A 191 -8.34 5.40 -1.93
C ARG A 191 -7.14 6.25 -2.32
N ILE A 192 -5.94 5.81 -1.99
CA ILE A 192 -4.71 6.37 -2.58
C ILE A 192 -4.14 5.36 -3.57
N TYR A 193 -4.01 5.75 -4.83
CA TYR A 193 -3.47 4.92 -5.90
C TYR A 193 -2.20 5.53 -6.46
N PHE A 194 -1.11 4.78 -6.36
CA PHE A 194 0.20 5.14 -6.86
C PHE A 194 0.45 4.45 -8.19
N THR A 195 0.94 5.19 -9.18
CA THR A 195 1.49 4.61 -10.41
C THR A 195 3.00 4.83 -10.48
N ASN A 196 3.72 3.88 -11.07
CA ASN A 196 5.14 4.00 -11.31
C ASN A 196 5.58 3.22 -12.55
N LYS A 197 5.96 3.97 -13.60
CA LYS A 197 6.35 3.41 -14.91
C LYS A 197 7.66 2.63 -14.88
N ALA A 198 8.40 2.64 -13.78
CA ALA A 198 9.61 1.82 -13.62
C ALA A 198 9.31 0.32 -13.46
N PHE A 199 8.05 -0.06 -13.25
CA PHE A 199 7.64 -1.45 -13.08
C PHE A 199 6.79 -1.94 -14.26
N PRO A 200 6.82 -3.24 -14.57
CA PRO A 200 5.91 -3.81 -15.55
C PRO A 200 4.48 -3.89 -14.99
N PHE A 201 3.48 -3.82 -15.86
CA PHE A 201 2.10 -4.14 -15.50
C PHE A 201 2.00 -5.56 -14.90
N PRO A 202 1.22 -5.80 -13.82
CA PRO A 202 0.43 -4.86 -13.01
C PRO A 202 1.17 -4.28 -11.79
N LEU A 203 2.49 -4.49 -11.68
CA LEU A 203 3.31 -3.96 -10.57
C LEU A 203 3.55 -2.44 -10.67
N ASP A 204 3.20 -1.84 -11.79
CA ASP A 204 3.20 -0.39 -12.00
C ASP A 204 2.10 0.34 -11.24
N GLY A 205 1.21 -0.38 -10.55
CA GLY A 205 0.18 0.17 -9.66
C GLY A 205 0.33 -0.32 -8.22
N TYR A 206 0.14 0.57 -7.26
CA TYR A 206 0.04 0.20 -5.84
C TYR A 206 -1.06 1.00 -5.15
N THR A 207 -1.92 0.33 -4.40
CA THR A 207 -2.98 0.98 -3.63
C THR A 207 -2.65 0.98 -2.15
N THR A 208 -2.89 2.11 -1.49
CA THR A 208 -2.96 2.17 -0.03
C THR A 208 -4.35 2.62 0.41
N PRO A 209 -5.26 1.68 0.75
CA PRO A 209 -6.55 2.03 1.33
C PRO A 209 -6.37 2.44 2.80
N ILE A 210 -7.00 3.54 3.21
CA ILE A 210 -6.83 4.13 4.55
C ILE A 210 -8.18 4.31 5.22
N ASP A 211 -8.28 3.87 6.47
CA ASP A 211 -9.44 4.16 7.32
C ASP A 211 -9.29 5.57 7.89
N ILE A 212 -10.15 6.49 7.46
CA ILE A 212 -10.17 7.87 7.97
C ILE A 212 -11.49 8.08 8.70
N GLY A 213 -11.43 7.97 10.01
CA GLY A 213 -12.53 8.33 10.89
C GLY A 213 -12.71 9.86 10.99
N PRO A 214 -13.90 10.33 11.42
CA PRO A 214 -14.18 11.77 11.56
C PRO A 214 -13.16 12.53 12.43
N ALA A 215 -12.62 11.88 13.46
CA ALA A 215 -11.64 12.48 14.36
C ALA A 215 -10.33 12.89 13.64
N ILE A 216 -9.85 12.06 12.71
CA ILE A 216 -8.61 12.33 11.96
C ILE A 216 -8.74 13.61 11.11
N ILE A 217 -9.93 13.88 10.59
CA ILE A 217 -10.18 15.01 9.69
C ILE A 217 -10.27 16.32 10.46
N VAL A 218 -10.75 16.28 11.70
CA VAL A 218 -10.75 17.45 12.59
C VAL A 218 -9.31 17.90 12.89
N ASP A 219 -8.38 16.96 13.04
CA ASP A 219 -6.99 17.23 13.37
C ASP A 219 -6.14 17.66 12.15
N ILE A 220 -6.64 17.45 10.93
CA ILE A 220 -5.94 17.76 9.70
C ILE A 220 -6.66 18.92 9.01
N PRO A 221 -6.20 20.18 9.13
CA PRO A 221 -6.85 21.31 8.49
C PRO A 221 -6.76 21.23 6.96
N TYR A 222 -7.71 21.86 6.27
CA TYR A 222 -7.66 22.00 4.82
C TYR A 222 -6.44 22.82 4.40
N ASP A 223 -5.63 22.25 3.50
CA ASP A 223 -4.48 22.93 2.89
C ASP A 223 -4.79 23.27 1.42
N PRO A 224 -5.03 24.55 1.06
CA PRO A 224 -5.26 24.94 -0.33
C PRO A 224 -4.01 24.75 -1.20
N ASN A 225 -2.82 24.62 -0.60
CA ASN A 225 -1.54 24.40 -1.26
C ASN A 225 -1.04 22.96 -1.10
N TRP A 226 -1.93 22.00 -0.80
CA TRP A 226 -1.58 20.61 -0.48
C TRP A 226 -0.59 19.97 -1.47
N LEU A 227 -0.68 20.29 -2.77
CA LEU A 227 0.20 19.74 -3.79
C LEU A 227 1.63 20.27 -3.66
N ALA A 228 1.79 21.57 -3.40
CA ALA A 228 3.11 22.18 -3.18
C ALA A 228 3.71 21.71 -1.85
N THR A 229 2.89 21.63 -0.81
CA THR A 229 3.26 21.05 0.49
C THR A 229 3.75 19.61 0.32
N LEU A 230 2.98 18.76 -0.37
CA LEU A 230 3.32 17.36 -0.59
C LEU A 230 4.64 17.20 -1.38
N ARG A 231 4.87 18.02 -2.41
CA ARG A 231 6.09 17.96 -3.23
C ARG A 231 7.35 18.50 -2.54
N SER A 232 7.20 19.42 -1.58
CA SER A 232 8.32 20.08 -0.90
C SER A 232 8.80 19.36 0.36
N ARG A 233 8.08 18.31 0.77
CA ARG A 233 8.38 17.53 1.97
C ARG A 233 9.74 16.85 1.88
N LYS A 234 10.62 17.20 2.82
CA LYS A 234 11.95 16.60 3.01
C LYS A 234 11.91 15.37 3.93
N ASP A 235 10.81 15.21 4.65
CA ASP A 235 10.47 14.08 5.53
C ASP A 235 9.93 12.86 4.77
N MET A 236 9.91 12.92 3.43
CA MET A 236 9.55 11.74 2.63
C MET A 236 10.49 10.58 2.97
N PRO A 237 9.97 9.34 3.07
CA PRO A 237 10.78 8.18 3.42
C PRO A 237 11.99 8.10 2.51
N ILE A 238 13.19 8.12 3.08
CA ILE A 238 14.39 7.73 2.35
C ILE A 238 14.43 6.20 2.42
N PRO A 239 14.31 5.48 1.29
CA PRO A 239 14.37 4.04 1.33
C PRO A 239 15.75 3.58 1.80
N PRO A 240 15.85 2.54 2.64
CA PRO A 240 17.14 1.99 3.02
C PRO A 240 17.88 1.49 1.78
N GLY A 241 19.18 1.79 1.68
CA GLY A 241 20.03 1.26 0.61
C GLY A 241 20.10 -0.26 0.71
N ILE A 242 19.94 -0.96 -0.42
CA ILE A 242 19.96 -2.43 -0.46
C ILE A 242 21.35 -2.91 -0.88
N GLN A 243 21.93 -3.78 -0.06
CA GLN A 243 23.28 -4.33 -0.19
C GLN A 243 23.26 -5.71 -0.89
N GLY A 244 24.15 -5.97 -1.85
CA GLY A 244 24.35 -7.30 -2.46
C GLY A 244 25.64 -7.42 -3.29
N SER A 245 26.24 -8.62 -3.37
CA SER A 245 27.40 -8.86 -4.24
C SER A 245 26.97 -9.12 -5.70
N TYR A 246 27.81 -8.77 -6.68
CA TYR A 246 27.52 -9.01 -8.11
C TYR A 246 27.33 -10.50 -8.43
N GLU A 247 28.10 -11.37 -7.77
CA GLU A 247 28.02 -12.82 -7.95
C GLU A 247 26.74 -13.42 -7.34
N GLU A 248 26.22 -12.89 -6.23
CA GLU A 248 24.88 -13.25 -5.70
C GLU A 248 23.74 -12.73 -6.59
N LEU A 249 23.94 -11.59 -7.25
CA LEU A 249 22.99 -11.03 -8.22
C LEU A 249 22.98 -11.84 -9.53
N MET A 250 24.15 -12.27 -10.03
CA MET A 250 24.30 -13.03 -11.28
C MET A 250 24.01 -14.53 -11.13
N SER A 251 24.34 -15.16 -9.99
CA SER A 251 23.98 -16.56 -9.74
C SER A 251 22.46 -16.79 -9.62
N ARG A 252 21.70 -15.75 -9.28
CA ARG A 252 20.22 -15.74 -9.27
C ARG A 252 19.58 -15.35 -10.62
N ILE A 253 20.39 -15.01 -11.62
CA ILE A 253 19.92 -14.75 -12.99
C ILE A 253 19.88 -16.06 -13.80
N CYS A 254 20.52 -17.14 -13.33
CA CYS A 254 20.61 -18.44 -14.00
C CYS A 254 20.01 -19.63 -13.21
N ALA A 255 19.23 -19.40 -12.16
CA ALA A 255 18.53 -20.44 -11.38
C ALA A 255 17.09 -20.01 -11.07
#